data_AF-A0A839VEH1-F1
#
_entry.id   AF-A0A839VEH1-F1
#
_cell.length_a   1.000
_cell.length_b   1.000
_cell.length_c   1.000
_cell.angle_alpha   90.00
_cell.angle_beta   90.00
_cell.angle_gamma   90.00
#
_symmetry.space_group_name_H-M   'P 1'
#
loop_
_entity.id
_entity.type
_entity.pdbx_description
1 polymer ?
#
loop_
_entity_poly.entity_id
_entity_poly.type
_entity_poly.pdbx_seq_one_letter_code
_entity_poly.pdbx_strand_id
1 'polypeptide(L)'
;MNYTDSNASTAHDEQQQYCDPTHQDFHWIEGSHQGSLYGNLLETTLDVSAGIHACLQLFYTRQLEHEANQDADADNIVAPAIGVVHADQLMRLAIASAGLLRDEARRQVEVLNQEEEGEEVEEEVTPAAEAAL
;
A
#
# COMPACT_ATOMS: atom_id res chain seq x y z
N MET A 1 64.72 -28.66 3.86
CA MET A 1 63.67 -27.97 3.09
C MET A 1 62.53 -27.72 4.05
N ASN A 2 62.55 -26.56 4.73
CA ASN A 2 61.51 -26.14 5.66
C ASN A 2 60.78 -24.98 5.01
N TYR A 3 59.53 -25.23 4.59
CA TYR A 3 58.62 -24.18 4.13
C TYR A 3 57.98 -23.57 5.37
N THR A 4 58.34 -22.32 5.67
CA THR A 4 57.56 -21.46 6.57
C THR A 4 56.62 -20.63 5.71
N ASP A 5 55.39 -21.09 5.54
CA ASP A 5 54.32 -20.26 4.99
C ASP A 5 53.88 -19.28 6.09
N SER A 6 54.34 -18.04 5.95
CA SER A 6 53.79 -16.88 6.65
C SER A 6 52.42 -16.57 6.06
N ASN A 7 51.36 -17.17 6.60
CA ASN A 7 49.99 -16.72 6.36
C ASN A 7 49.80 -15.35 7.03
N ALA A 8 50.08 -14.29 6.27
CA ALA A 8 49.60 -12.95 6.56
C ALA A 8 48.07 -12.99 6.47
N SER A 9 47.43 -13.07 7.64
CA SER A 9 45.99 -12.87 7.79
C SER A 9 45.69 -11.40 7.49
N THR A 10 45.44 -11.07 6.23
CA THR A 10 44.91 -9.78 5.83
C THR A 10 43.49 -9.71 6.33
N ALA A 11 43.30 -9.11 7.51
CA ALA A 11 42.01 -8.68 8.01
C ALA A 11 41.48 -7.61 7.05
N HIS A 12 40.64 -8.03 6.11
CA HIS A 12 39.76 -7.13 5.39
C HIS A 12 38.62 -6.75 6.35
N ASP A 13 38.89 -5.80 7.24
CA ASP A 13 37.84 -4.96 7.82
C ASP A 13 37.26 -4.10 6.69
N GLU A 14 36.36 -4.69 5.91
CA GLU A 14 35.48 -3.94 5.02
C GLU A 14 34.53 -3.14 5.91
N GLN A 15 34.94 -1.89 6.20
CA GLN A 15 34.04 -0.86 6.68
C GLN A 15 32.94 -0.70 5.63
N GLN A 16 31.82 -1.40 5.79
CA GLN A 16 30.61 -1.19 5.01
C GLN A 16 30.17 0.25 5.27
N GLN A 17 30.53 1.12 4.33
CA GLN A 17 30.15 2.51 4.32
C GLN A 17 28.62 2.55 4.16
N TYR A 18 27.93 2.79 5.27
CA TYR A 18 26.49 2.98 5.30
C TYR A 18 26.16 4.18 4.41
N CYS A 19 25.56 3.90 3.25
CA CYS A 19 25.04 4.91 2.35
C CYS A 19 23.58 5.11 2.72
N ASP A 20 23.22 6.32 3.17
CA ASP A 20 21.83 6.65 3.40
C ASP A 20 21.02 6.41 2.12
N PRO A 21 19.85 5.77 2.20
CA PRO A 21 18.99 5.61 1.05
C PRO A 21 18.67 6.99 0.45
N THR A 22 19.01 7.18 -0.82
CA THR A 22 18.71 8.41 -1.57
C THR A 22 17.26 8.48 -2.05
N HIS A 23 16.49 7.40 -1.87
CA HIS A 23 15.07 7.42 -2.18
C HIS A 23 14.32 8.13 -1.06
N GLN A 24 13.44 9.05 -1.43
CA GLN A 24 12.40 9.56 -0.53
C GLN A 24 11.14 8.76 -0.77
N ASP A 25 10.35 8.61 0.29
CA ASP A 25 9.03 8.01 0.19
C ASP A 25 8.17 8.85 -0.77
N PHE A 26 7.39 8.14 -1.59
CA PHE A 26 6.51 8.78 -2.54
C PHE A 26 5.28 9.33 -1.80
N HIS A 27 4.97 10.61 -2.02
CA HIS A 27 3.83 11.30 -1.41
C HIS A 27 3.03 12.03 -2.49
N TRP A 28 1.69 11.99 -2.39
CA TRP A 28 0.77 12.72 -3.26
C TRP A 28 0.32 14.05 -2.63
N ILE A 29 0.32 14.13 -1.29
CA ILE A 29 -0.19 15.26 -0.51
C ILE A 29 1.00 16.06 0.01
N GLU A 30 1.07 17.33 -0.39
CA GLU A 30 2.10 18.28 0.07
C GLU A 30 1.59 19.15 1.23
N GLY A 31 2.51 19.67 2.03
CA GLY A 31 2.23 20.69 3.05
C GLY A 31 1.72 20.14 4.37
N SER A 32 0.85 20.88 5.07
CA SER A 32 0.44 20.59 6.45
C SER A 32 -0.35 19.29 6.64
N HIS A 33 -0.81 18.69 5.56
CA HIS A 33 -1.55 17.42 5.58
C HIS A 33 -0.65 16.21 5.31
N GLN A 34 0.59 16.43 4.87
CA GLN A 34 1.58 15.38 4.67
C GLN A 34 1.90 14.69 6.00
N GLY A 35 1.85 13.36 6.03
CA GLY A 35 2.12 12.58 7.24
C GLY A 35 0.98 12.56 8.25
N SER A 36 -0.13 13.28 8.01
CA SER A 36 -1.34 13.16 8.84
C SER A 36 -1.99 11.79 8.63
N LEU A 37 -2.67 11.28 9.66
CA LEU A 37 -3.33 9.97 9.59
C LEU A 37 -4.35 9.89 8.43
N TYR A 38 -5.15 10.95 8.25
CA TYR A 38 -6.08 11.06 7.13
C TYR A 38 -5.38 11.23 5.78
N GLY A 39 -4.28 12.00 5.73
CA GLY A 39 -3.47 12.17 4.53
C GLY A 39 -2.88 10.84 4.05
N ASN A 40 -2.24 10.09 4.95
CA ASN A 40 -1.64 8.79 4.63
C ASN A 40 -2.69 7.78 4.16
N LEU A 41 -3.88 7.79 4.76
CA LEU A 41 -5.00 6.95 4.32
C LEU A 41 -5.43 7.29 2.89
N LEU A 42 -5.54 8.59 2.56
CA LEU A 42 -5.89 9.03 1.20
C LEU A 42 -4.82 8.66 0.18
N GLU A 43 -3.54 8.87 0.49
CA GLU A 43 -2.42 8.49 -0.38
C GLU A 43 -2.45 6.99 -0.68
N THR A 44 -2.54 6.17 0.38
CA THR A 44 -2.62 4.71 0.26
C THR A 44 -3.85 4.29 -0.56
N THR A 45 -5.00 4.93 -0.30
CA THR A 45 -6.24 4.65 -1.03
C THR A 45 -6.09 4.94 -2.52
N LEU A 46 -5.48 6.06 -2.89
CA LEU A 46 -5.25 6.44 -4.28
C LEU A 46 -4.34 5.44 -4.98
N ASP A 47 -3.22 5.07 -4.37
CA ASP A 47 -2.26 4.12 -4.95
C ASP A 47 -2.87 2.73 -5.16
N VAL A 48 -3.52 2.21 -4.12
CA VAL A 48 -4.17 0.90 -4.18
C VAL A 48 -5.30 0.91 -5.21
N SER A 49 -6.09 1.98 -5.27
CA SER A 49 -7.19 2.10 -6.23
C SER A 49 -6.68 2.19 -7.68
N ALA A 50 -5.59 2.92 -7.92
CA ALA A 50 -4.96 2.97 -9.23
C ALA A 50 -4.45 1.59 -9.68
N GLY A 51 -3.82 0.84 -8.76
CA GLY A 51 -3.37 -0.53 -9.01
C GLY A 51 -4.53 -1.49 -9.33
N ILE A 52 -5.62 -1.43 -8.54
CA ILE A 52 -6.83 -2.22 -8.79
C ILE A 52 -7.41 -1.88 -10.16
N HIS A 53 -7.54 -0.60 -10.48
CA HIS A 53 -8.07 -0.14 -11.77
C HIS A 53 -7.24 -0.67 -12.94
N ALA A 54 -5.91 -0.58 -12.86
CA ALA A 54 -5.02 -1.13 -13.88
C ALA A 54 -5.19 -2.65 -14.06
N CYS A 55 -5.28 -3.41 -12.96
CA CYS A 55 -5.52 -4.85 -13.01
C CYS A 55 -6.83 -5.19 -13.74
N LEU A 56 -7.91 -4.43 -13.46
CA LEU A 56 -9.22 -4.62 -14.09
C LEU A 56 -9.18 -4.27 -15.58
N GLN A 57 -8.50 -3.18 -15.97
CA GLN A 57 -8.33 -2.82 -17.39
C GLN A 57 -7.62 -3.92 -18.15
N LEU A 58 -6.50 -4.42 -17.61
CA LEU A 58 -5.72 -5.49 -18.23
C LEU A 58 -6.51 -6.79 -18.36
N PHE A 59 -7.27 -7.17 -17.34
CA PHE A 59 -8.15 -8.33 -17.38
C PHE A 59 -9.24 -8.17 -18.45
N TYR A 60 -9.87 -6.99 -18.49
CA TYR A 60 -10.95 -6.72 -19.42
C TYR A 60 -10.48 -6.68 -20.88
N THR A 61 -9.34 -6.04 -21.17
CA THR A 61 -8.74 -6.03 -22.51
C THR A 61 -8.46 -7.45 -23.00
N ARG A 62 -7.90 -8.32 -22.15
CA ARG A 62 -7.72 -9.73 -22.49
C ARG A 62 -9.05 -10.39 -22.84
N GLN A 63 -10.11 -10.13 -22.08
CA GLN A 63 -11.41 -10.75 -22.33
C GLN A 63 -11.96 -10.33 -23.70
N LEU A 64 -11.82 -9.05 -24.07
CA LEU A 64 -12.17 -8.56 -25.41
C LEU A 64 -11.35 -9.24 -26.51
N GLU A 65 -10.04 -9.38 -26.33
CA GLU A 65 -9.17 -10.08 -27.30
C GLU A 65 -9.57 -11.55 -27.43
N HIS A 66 -9.90 -12.21 -26.32
CA HIS A 66 -10.35 -13.59 -26.32
C HIS A 66 -11.66 -13.77 -27.08
N GLU A 67 -12.65 -12.91 -26.83
CA GLU A 67 -13.93 -12.92 -27.53
C GLU A 67 -13.75 -12.62 -29.02
N ALA A 68 -12.96 -11.61 -29.37
CA ALA A 68 -12.65 -11.30 -30.78
C ALA A 68 -11.99 -12.49 -31.51
N ASN A 69 -11.11 -13.22 -30.83
CA ASN A 69 -10.47 -14.42 -31.41
C ASN A 69 -11.43 -15.60 -31.60
N GLN A 70 -12.51 -15.69 -30.81
CA GLN A 70 -13.50 -16.74 -31.00
C GLN A 70 -14.30 -16.53 -32.30
N ASP A 71 -14.46 -15.28 -32.71
CA ASP A 71 -15.19 -14.88 -33.92
C ASP A 71 -14.27 -14.70 -35.15
N ALA A 72 -12.95 -14.75 -34.97
CA ALA A 72 -11.96 -14.51 -36.01
C ALA A 72 -11.66 -15.77 -36.85
N ASP A 73 -11.41 -15.56 -38.15
CA ASP A 73 -10.79 -16.57 -39.00
C ASP A 73 -9.39 -16.93 -38.50
N ALA A 74 -8.91 -18.14 -38.80
CA ALA A 74 -7.64 -18.67 -38.30
C ALA A 74 -6.42 -17.76 -38.57
N ASP A 75 -6.43 -17.00 -39.68
CA ASP A 75 -5.35 -16.09 -40.06
C ASP A 75 -5.39 -14.73 -39.33
N ASN A 76 -6.48 -14.44 -38.59
CA ASN A 76 -6.74 -13.17 -37.92
C ASN A 76 -6.73 -13.25 -36.39
N ILE A 77 -6.31 -14.40 -35.83
CA ILE A 77 -6.21 -14.58 -34.37
C ILE A 77 -5.03 -13.77 -33.82
N VAL A 78 -5.31 -12.92 -32.82
CA VAL A 78 -4.30 -12.11 -32.13
C VAL A 78 -4.04 -12.68 -30.74
N ALA A 79 -2.79 -13.00 -30.44
CA ALA A 79 -2.43 -13.45 -29.09
C ALA A 79 -2.75 -12.35 -28.06
N PRO A 80 -3.48 -12.65 -26.98
CA PRO A 80 -3.83 -11.64 -26.00
C PRO A 80 -2.58 -11.11 -25.29
N ALA A 81 -2.61 -9.83 -24.88
CA ALA A 81 -1.47 -9.17 -24.25
C ALA A 81 -1.03 -9.87 -22.96
N ILE A 82 -1.95 -10.54 -22.27
CA ILE A 82 -1.72 -11.26 -21.01
C ILE A 82 -2.28 -12.67 -21.08
N GLY A 83 -1.47 -13.65 -20.67
CA GLY A 83 -1.87 -15.05 -20.58
C GLY A 83 -2.91 -15.33 -19.48
N VAL A 84 -3.63 -16.45 -19.59
CA VAL A 84 -4.75 -16.81 -18.69
C VAL A 84 -4.34 -16.83 -17.20
N VAL A 85 -3.18 -17.40 -16.90
CA VAL A 85 -2.68 -17.51 -15.51
C VAL A 85 -2.41 -16.13 -14.90
N HIS A 86 -1.75 -15.24 -15.65
CA HIS A 86 -1.45 -13.90 -15.19
C HIS A 86 -2.74 -13.07 -15.01
N ALA A 87 -3.73 -13.25 -15.87
CA ALA A 87 -5.02 -12.58 -15.73
C ALA A 87 -5.77 -13.03 -14.46
N ASP A 88 -5.76 -14.32 -14.13
CA ASP A 88 -6.32 -14.83 -12.86
C ASP A 88 -5.57 -14.26 -11.65
N GLN A 89 -4.23 -14.21 -11.72
CA GLN A 89 -3.42 -13.60 -10.66
C GLN A 89 -3.72 -12.11 -10.47
N LEU A 90 -3.85 -11.33 -11.55
CA LEU A 90 -4.21 -9.92 -11.50
C LEU A 90 -5.60 -9.71 -10.89
N MET A 91 -6.58 -10.55 -11.26
CA MET A 91 -7.92 -10.49 -10.68
C MET A 91 -7.90 -10.80 -9.18
N ARG A 92 -7.16 -11.84 -8.75
CA ARG A 92 -7.01 -12.15 -7.32
C ARG A 92 -6.30 -11.04 -6.56
N LEU A 93 -5.27 -10.45 -7.16
CA LEU A 93 -4.55 -9.30 -6.58
C LEU A 93 -5.50 -8.11 -6.40
N ALA A 94 -6.30 -7.78 -7.41
CA ALA A 94 -7.30 -6.71 -7.33
C ALA A 94 -8.32 -6.96 -6.21
N ILE A 95 -8.85 -8.19 -6.11
CA ILE A 95 -9.80 -8.58 -5.06
C ILE A 95 -9.16 -8.46 -3.67
N ALA A 96 -7.96 -9.01 -3.49
CA ALA A 96 -7.25 -8.95 -2.23
C ALA A 96 -6.94 -7.50 -1.81
N SER A 97 -6.46 -6.69 -2.76
CA SER A 97 -6.15 -5.28 -2.53
C SER A 97 -7.39 -4.46 -2.15
N ALA A 98 -8.51 -4.69 -2.84
CA ALA A 98 -9.78 -4.06 -2.49
C ALA A 98 -10.28 -4.48 -1.10
N GLY A 99 -10.06 -5.76 -0.73
CA GLY A 99 -10.36 -6.27 0.61
C GLY A 99 -9.54 -5.57 1.69
N LEU A 100 -8.23 -5.49 1.51
CA LEU A 100 -7.33 -4.79 2.44
C LEU A 100 -7.72 -3.32 2.60
N LEU A 101 -8.03 -2.63 1.50
CA LEU A 101 -8.45 -1.23 1.52
C LEU A 101 -9.76 -1.05 2.30
N ARG A 102 -10.74 -1.94 2.10
CA ARG A 102 -12.01 -1.92 2.83
C ARG A 102 -11.79 -2.17 4.32
N ASP A 103 -10.95 -3.13 4.67
CA ASP A 103 -10.72 -3.51 6.06
C ASP A 103 -9.96 -2.40 6.80
N GLU A 104 -8.99 -1.74 6.14
CA GLU A 104 -8.32 -0.55 6.67
C GLU A 104 -9.29 0.63 6.83
N ALA A 105 -10.14 0.90 5.84
CA ALA A 105 -11.16 1.95 5.96
C ALA A 105 -12.11 1.72 7.14
N ARG A 106 -12.50 0.46 7.40
CA ARG A 106 -13.31 0.10 8.58
C ARG A 106 -12.57 0.38 9.88
N ARG A 107 -11.31 -0.04 9.97
CA ARG A 107 -10.46 0.21 11.13
C ARG A 107 -10.35 1.71 11.43
N GLN A 108 -10.24 2.54 10.39
CA GLN A 108 -10.15 3.99 10.54
C GLN A 108 -11.45 4.62 11.04
N VAL A 109 -12.61 4.13 10.57
CA VAL A 109 -13.92 4.55 11.12
C VAL A 109 -14.04 4.21 12.60
N GLU A 110 -13.58 3.02 13.01
CA GLU A 110 -13.60 2.61 14.42
C GLU A 110 -12.71 3.51 15.30
N VAL A 111 -11.52 3.90 14.82
CA VAL A 111 -10.62 4.83 15.54
C VAL A 111 -11.29 6.19 15.70
N LEU A 112 -11.85 6.76 14.63
CA LEU A 112 -12.48 8.08 14.67
C LEU A 112 -13.67 8.12 15.65
N ASN A 113 -14.49 7.06 15.67
CA ASN A 113 -15.61 6.99 16.61
C ASN A 113 -15.15 6.88 18.08
N GLN A 114 -13.99 6.26 18.35
CA GLN A 114 -13.43 6.16 19.71
C GLN A 114 -12.82 7.48 20.18
N GLU A 115 -12.28 8.27 19.26
CA GLU A 115 -11.76 9.61 19.56
C GLU A 115 -12.90 10.57 19.96
N GLU A 116 -14.06 10.50 19.31
CA GLU A 116 -15.25 11.29 19.67
C GLU A 116 -15.80 10.91 21.06
N GLU A 117 -15.84 9.62 21.42
CA GLU A 117 -16.30 9.17 22.74
C GLU A 117 -15.35 9.56 23.90
N GLY A 118 -14.08 9.85 23.59
CA GLY A 118 -13.07 10.27 24.57
C GLY A 118 -13.09 11.77 24.89
N GLU A 119 -13.70 12.60 24.03
CA GLU A 119 -13.74 14.06 24.18
C GLU A 119 -14.94 14.53 25.04
N GLU A 120 -15.95 13.69 25.28
CA GLU A 120 -17.16 14.06 26.04
C GLU A 120 -17.09 13.91 27.58
N VAL A 121 -15.91 13.61 28.17
CA VAL A 121 -15.82 13.24 29.62
C VAL A 121 -15.19 14.30 30.55
N GLU A 122 -14.79 15.49 30.06
CA GLU A 122 -14.32 16.59 30.92
C GLU A 122 -15.28 17.79 30.97
N GLU A 123 -16.54 17.59 31.38
CA GLU A 123 -17.33 18.66 31.99
C GLU A 123 -17.45 18.40 33.50
N GLU A 124 -16.45 18.89 34.24
CA GLU A 124 -16.43 18.89 35.70
C GLU A 124 -17.62 19.70 36.24
N VAL A 125 -18.65 18.99 36.72
CA VAL A 125 -19.79 19.58 37.44
C VAL A 125 -19.30 20.16 38.77
N THR A 126 -19.14 21.48 38.86
CA THR A 126 -18.98 22.16 40.16
C THR A 126 -20.36 22.41 40.80
N PRO A 127 -20.69 21.82 41.97
CA PRO A 127 -21.87 22.24 42.73
C PRO A 127 -21.49 23.47 43.58
N ALA A 128 -21.79 24.67 43.07
CA ALA A 128 -21.74 25.87 43.89
C ALA A 128 -22.93 25.86 44.86
N ALA A 129 -22.71 25.28 46.03
CA ALA A 129 -23.60 25.33 47.17
C ALA A 129 -23.83 26.78 47.64
N GLU A 130 -25.05 27.25 47.41
CA GLU A 130 -25.94 27.87 48.40
C GLU A 130 -25.27 28.35 49.70
N ALA A 131 -24.88 29.63 49.75
CA ALA A 131 -24.64 30.37 50.99
C ALA A 131 -24.90 31.86 50.78
N ALA A 132 -26.16 32.28 50.91
CA ALA A 132 -26.53 33.66 51.20
C ALA A 132 -27.87 33.68 51.94
N LEU A 133 -27.80 33.51 53.26
CA LEU A 133 -28.75 34.04 54.23
C LEU A 133 -28.16 35.34 54.79
#